data_AF-A0AA43QBU9-F1
#
_entry.id   AF-A0AA43QBU9-F1
#
_cell.length_a   1.000
_cell.length_b   1.000
_cell.length_c   1.000
_cell.angle_alpha   90.00
_cell.angle_beta   90.00
_cell.angle_gamma   90.00
#
_symmetry.space_group_name_H-M   'P 1'
#
loop_
_entity.id
_entity.type
_entity.pdbx_description
1 polymer ?
#
loop_
_entity_poly.entity_id
_entity_poly.type
_entity_poly.pdbx_seq_one_letter_code
_entity_poly.pdbx_strand_id
1 'polypeptide(L)'
;MQKNTSVSIGLHFEKFIADIVEEGRFGSKSEVVRAGLRLLEAQEIKLAALRSALIEGEESGIAENYSLAGLIEELDKEDGA
;
A
#
# COMPACT_ATOMS: atom_id res chain seq x y z
N MET A 1 14.45 -21.47 -6.19
CA MET A 1 13.68 -22.72 -6.00
C MET A 1 12.38 -22.37 -5.30
N GLN A 2 11.21 -22.60 -5.91
CA GLN A 2 9.92 -22.37 -5.24
C GLN A 2 9.84 -23.31 -4.02
N LYS A 3 9.63 -22.75 -2.83
CA LYS A 3 9.36 -23.54 -1.63
C LYS A 3 7.85 -23.77 -1.54
N ASN A 4 7.44 -25.03 -1.57
CA ASN A 4 6.05 -25.41 -1.34
C ASN A 4 5.78 -25.38 0.17
N THR A 5 4.96 -24.43 0.60
CA THR A 5 4.60 -24.26 2.01
C THR A 5 3.18 -24.76 2.23
N SER A 6 3.00 -25.70 3.17
CA SER A 6 1.68 -26.09 3.64
C SER A 6 1.24 -25.15 4.75
N VAL A 7 0.02 -24.62 4.66
CA VAL A 7 -0.55 -23.67 5.62
C VAL A 7 -1.96 -24.11 5.97
N SER A 8 -2.28 -24.15 7.27
CA SER A 8 -3.64 -24.41 7.75
C SER A 8 -4.48 -23.14 7.62
N ILE A 9 -5.61 -23.25 6.93
CA ILE A 9 -6.54 -22.14 6.69
C ILE A 9 -7.86 -22.47 7.39
N GLY A 10 -8.45 -21.51 8.08
CA GLY A 10 -9.73 -21.71 8.77
C GLY A 10 -10.90 -21.90 7.79
N LEU A 11 -11.96 -22.56 8.26
CA LEU A 11 -13.16 -22.89 7.45
C LEU A 11 -13.75 -21.70 6.68
N HIS A 12 -13.75 -20.51 7.29
CA HIS A 12 -14.22 -19.29 6.65
C HIS A 12 -13.48 -18.97 5.34
N PHE A 13 -12.14 -18.98 5.41
CA PHE A 13 -11.30 -18.68 4.25
C PHE A 13 -11.25 -19.83 3.25
N GLU A 14 -11.41 -21.07 3.71
CA GLU A 14 -11.52 -22.21 2.79
C GLU A 14 -12.75 -22.07 1.88
N LYS A 15 -13.90 -21.72 2.46
CA LYS A 15 -15.13 -21.45 1.69
C LYS A 15 -14.92 -20.28 0.72
N PHE A 16 -14.41 -19.16 1.22
CA PHE A 16 -14.14 -17.98 0.39
C PHE A 16 -13.21 -18.29 -0.81
N ILE A 17 -12.14 -19.04 -0.58
CA ILE A 17 -11.20 -19.44 -1.65
C ILE A 17 -11.90 -20.37 -2.65
N ALA A 18 -12.74 -21.31 -2.18
CA ALA A 18 -13.49 -22.20 -3.05
C ALA A 18 -14.46 -21.41 -3.95
N ASP A 19 -15.26 -20.51 -3.38
CA ASP A 19 -16.24 -19.70 -4.10
C ASP A 19 -15.55 -18.86 -5.21
N ILE A 20 -14.43 -18.21 -4.89
CA ILE A 20 -13.67 -17.39 -5.84
C ILE A 20 -13.01 -18.19 -6.97
N VAL A 21 -12.60 -19.43 -6.69
CA VAL A 21 -12.04 -20.33 -7.71
C VAL A 21 -13.17 -20.86 -8.61
N GLU A 22 -14.33 -21.19 -8.04
CA GLU A 22 -15.52 -21.62 -8.78
C GLU A 22 -16.05 -20.51 -9.72
N GLU A 23 -16.01 -19.25 -9.28
CA GLU A 23 -16.30 -18.08 -10.11
C GLU A 23 -15.31 -17.90 -11.29
N GLY A 24 -14.23 -18.67 -11.34
CA GLY A 24 -13.24 -18.65 -12.42
C GLY A 24 -12.29 -17.47 -12.37
N ARG A 25 -12.31 -16.66 -11.30
CA ARG A 25 -11.43 -15.50 -11.14
C ARG A 25 -9.96 -15.90 -10.90
N PHE A 26 -9.73 -17.09 -10.35
CA PHE A 26 -8.39 -17.65 -10.13
C PHE A 26 -8.38 -19.14 -10.46
N GLY A 27 -7.26 -19.65 -11.00
CA GLY A 27 -7.14 -21.04 -11.43
C GLY A 27 -6.78 -22.03 -10.31
N SER A 28 -6.41 -21.55 -9.11
CA SER A 28 -6.09 -22.42 -7.97
C SER A 28 -6.14 -21.71 -6.63
N LYS A 29 -6.30 -22.48 -5.54
CA LYS A 29 -6.18 -21.98 -4.16
C LYS A 29 -4.86 -21.24 -3.93
N SER A 30 -3.75 -21.78 -4.45
CA SER A 30 -2.43 -21.17 -4.32
C SER A 30 -2.32 -19.81 -5.02
N GLU A 31 -3.09 -19.58 -6.08
CA GLU A 31 -3.12 -18.31 -6.78
C GLU A 31 -3.86 -17.23 -5.97
N VAL A 32 -4.99 -17.61 -5.35
CA VAL A 32 -5.73 -16.74 -4.43
C VAL A 32 -4.84 -16.32 -3.25
N VAL A 33 -4.13 -17.28 -2.64
CA VAL A 33 -3.19 -17.00 -1.53
C VAL A 33 -2.09 -16.03 -1.97
N ARG A 34 -1.49 -16.23 -3.15
CA ARG A 34 -0.48 -15.29 -3.68
C ARG A 34 -1.06 -13.91 -3.94
N ALA A 35 -2.28 -13.81 -4.45
CA ALA A 35 -2.93 -12.52 -4.65
C ALA A 35 -3.16 -11.79 -3.32
N GLY A 36 -3.59 -12.51 -2.29
CA GLY A 36 -3.73 -11.96 -0.94
C GLY A 36 -2.39 -11.47 -0.37
N LEU A 37 -1.32 -12.25 -0.52
CA LEU A 37 0.02 -11.85 -0.07
C LEU A 37 0.56 -10.61 -0.80
N ARG A 38 0.33 -10.49 -2.12
CA ARG A 38 0.70 -9.28 -2.87
C ARG A 38 -0.04 -8.04 -2.39
N LEU A 39 -1.33 -8.18 -2.06
CA LEU A 39 -2.11 -7.08 -1.52
C LEU A 39 -1.58 -6.64 -0.14
N LEU A 40 -1.28 -7.62 0.73
CA LEU A 40 -0.69 -7.35 2.04
C LEU A 40 0.68 -6.67 1.91
N GLU A 41 1.56 -7.17 1.05
CA GLU A 41 2.87 -6.56 0.78
C GLU A 41 2.72 -5.11 0.30
N ALA A 42 1.83 -4.85 -0.65
CA ALA A 42 1.58 -3.50 -1.14
C ALA A 42 1.05 -2.56 -0.03
N GLN A 43 0.23 -3.08 0.88
CA GLN A 43 -0.28 -2.33 2.02
C GLN A 43 0.85 -2.00 3.02
N GLU A 44 1.70 -2.96 3.34
CA GLU A 44 2.84 -2.75 4.23
C GLU A 44 3.83 -1.73 3.66
N ILE A 45 4.14 -1.80 2.36
CA ILE A 45 5.00 -0.81 1.69
C ILE A 45 4.39 0.60 1.78
N LYS A 46 3.10 0.75 1.47
CA LYS A 46 2.42 2.05 1.56
C LYS A 46 2.41 2.60 2.97
N LEU A 47 2.17 1.73 3.97
CA LEU A 47 2.15 2.13 5.37
C LEU A 47 3.53 2.56 5.86
N ALA A 48 4.59 1.85 5.45
CA ALA A 48 5.96 2.22 5.75
C ALA A 48 6.32 3.58 5.12
N ALA A 49 5.98 3.78 3.85
CA ALA A 49 6.22 5.04 3.16
C ALA A 49 5.46 6.21 3.83
N LEU A 50 4.20 6.01 4.21
CA LEU A 50 3.42 7.02 4.92
C LEU A 50 4.05 7.39 6.26
N ARG A 51 4.48 6.40 7.05
CA ARG A 51 5.15 6.64 8.33
C ARG A 51 6.45 7.42 8.14
N SER A 52 7.23 7.07 7.12
CA SER A 52 8.46 7.79 6.78
C SER A 52 8.19 9.25 6.43
N ALA A 53 7.17 9.51 5.59
CA ALA A 53 6.80 10.87 5.20
C ALA A 53 6.27 11.71 6.38
N LEU A 54 5.58 11.08 7.33
CA LEU A 54 5.15 11.76 8.56
C LEU A 54 6.33 12.12 9.46
N ILE A 55 7.28 11.20 9.65
CA ILE A 55 8.50 11.46 10.43
C ILE A 55 9.32 12.57 9.78
N GLU A 56 9.50 12.53 8.46
CA GLU A 56 10.18 13.59 7.71
C GLU A 56 9.49 14.95 7.90
N GLY A 57 8.15 14.98 7.86
CA GLY A 57 7.37 16.19 8.14
C GLY A 57 7.55 16.69 9.58
N GLU A 58 7.52 15.81 10.57
CA GLU A 58 7.75 16.15 11.98
C GLU A 58 9.18 16.68 12.23
N GLU A 59 10.18 16.08 11.59
CA GLU A 59 11.59 16.49 11.68
C GLU A 59 11.90 17.77 10.90
N SER A 60 11.10 18.11 9.89
CA SER A 60 11.23 19.36 9.12
C SER A 60 10.92 20.63 9.93
N GLY A 61 10.34 20.46 11.12
CA GLY A 61 9.94 21.54 12.00
C GLY A 61 8.56 22.10 11.67
N ILE A 62 8.15 23.14 12.40
CA ILE A 62 6.85 23.79 12.21
C ILE A 62 7.02 24.93 11.21
N ALA A 63 6.20 24.94 10.17
CA ALA A 63 6.12 26.06 9.23
C ALA A 63 5.51 27.29 9.92
N GLU A 64 6.36 28.15 10.46
CA GLU A 64 5.95 29.45 10.99
C GLU A 64 5.52 30.37 9.84
N ASN A 65 4.42 31.11 10.04
CA ASN A 65 3.90 32.08 9.07
C ASN A 65 3.45 31.50 7.71
N TYR A 66 2.91 30.28 7.70
CA TYR A 66 2.33 29.67 6.50
C TYR A 66 1.27 30.59 5.84
N SER A 67 1.48 30.91 4.56
CA SER A 67 0.53 31.64 3.71
C SER A 67 0.43 30.95 2.36
N LEU A 68 -0.78 30.47 2.02
CA LEU A 68 -1.03 29.84 0.73
C LEU A 68 -0.76 30.81 -0.44
N ALA A 69 -1.12 32.08 -0.29
CA ALA A 69 -0.87 33.09 -1.32
C ALA A 69 0.64 33.35 -1.51
N GLY A 70 1.39 33.42 -0.41
CA GLY A 70 2.84 33.58 -0.45
C GLY A 70 3.54 32.39 -1.12
N LEU A 71 3.08 31.18 -0.83
CA LEU A 71 3.58 29.95 -1.46
C LEU A 71 3.34 29.94 -2.97
N ILE A 72 2.15 30.34 -3.42
CA ILE A 72 1.83 30.39 -4.87
C ILE A 72 2.71 31.43 -5.57
N GLU A 73 2.88 32.63 -4.98
CA GLU A 73 3.75 33.66 -5.55
C GLU A 73 5.23 33.25 -5.62
N GLU A 74 5.69 32.41 -4.69
CA GLU A 74 7.04 31.85 -4.70
C GLU A 74 7.21 30.84 -5.84
N LEU A 75 6.29 29.88 -5.96
CA LEU A 75 6.31 28.86 -7.02
C LEU A 75 6.22 29.49 -8.43
N ASP A 76 5.34 30.48 -8.61
CA ASP A 76 5.19 31.20 -9.90
C ASP A 76 6.47 31.95 -10.31
N LYS A 77 7.31 32.34 -9.34
CA LYS A 77 8.63 32.97 -9.61
C LYS A 77 9.71 31.94 -9.93
N GLU A 78 9.61 30.74 -9.38
CA GLU A 78 10.54 29.62 -9.64
C GLU A 78 10.33 29.01 -11.04
N ASP A 79 9.08 28.85 -11.48
CA ASP A 79 8.73 28.34 -12.82
C ASP A 79 8.97 29.35 -13.95
N GLY A 80 9.26 30.61 -13.60
CA GLY A 80 9.44 31.73 -14.54
C GLY A 80 10.89 32.00 -15.01
N ALA A 81 11.86 31.12 -14.69
CA ALA A 81 13.29 31.25 -15.04
C ALA A 81 13.73 30.32 -16.20
#